data_AF-A0A968XR67-F1
#
_entry.id   AF-A0A968XR67-F1
#
_cell.length_a   1.000
_cell.length_b   1.000
_cell.length_c   1.000
_cell.angle_alpha   90.00
_cell.angle_beta   90.00
_cell.angle_gamma   90.00
#
_symmetry.space_group_name_H-M   'P 1'
#
loop_
_entity.id
_entity.type
_entity.pdbx_description
1 polymer ?
#
loop_
_entity_poly.entity_id
_entity_poly.type
_entity_poly.pdbx_seq_one_letter_code
_entity_poly.pdbx_strand_id
1 'polypeptide(L)'
;VEHIGHTGHSFGAFTAHALGGANFSPTMGIRNFRDPRVDAIVPVSPQGYHRFGSYDEGPENNSWSDIRIPVYLICGELENPPWRRQPFDRYPLVGDKYFTIGKGHGHAIINADAATKRLLALNTALFFHTYLRGAKAAIKSARWPGSRAGRLSGRFRKEHPVRRNFSDDSHDSNTSPLHSSPLCARCLCGSNPRPNYSSRPLQTARQKQRWHADAK
;
A
#
# COMPACT_ATOMS: atom_id res chain seq x y z
N VAL A 1 -2.24 22.99 -17.35
CA VAL A 1 -1.34 21.83 -17.13
C VAL A 1 -2.22 20.60 -17.11
N GLU A 2 -1.81 19.52 -17.76
CA GLU A 2 -2.55 18.25 -17.73
C GLU A 2 -2.43 17.64 -16.33
N HIS A 3 -3.56 17.21 -15.76
CA HIS A 3 -3.61 16.54 -14.45
C HIS A 3 -4.00 15.09 -14.63
N ILE A 4 -3.10 14.16 -14.27
CA ILE A 4 -3.30 12.73 -14.53
C ILE A 4 -3.62 12.00 -13.21
N GLY A 5 -4.72 11.24 -13.22
CA GLY A 5 -5.05 10.29 -12.17
C GLY A 5 -4.82 8.86 -12.65
N HIS A 6 -4.40 7.98 -11.74
CA HIS A 6 -4.26 6.56 -12.06
C HIS A 6 -5.04 5.67 -11.09
N THR A 7 -5.78 4.71 -11.63
CA THR A 7 -6.52 3.72 -10.84
C THR A 7 -6.25 2.34 -11.40
N GLY A 8 -6.26 1.34 -10.54
CA GLY A 8 -6.11 -0.04 -10.96
C GLY A 8 -6.63 -0.99 -9.90
N HIS A 9 -7.03 -2.17 -10.36
CA HIS A 9 -7.52 -3.24 -9.51
C HIS A 9 -6.49 -4.36 -9.39
N SER A 10 -6.33 -4.91 -8.19
CA SER A 10 -5.42 -6.04 -7.95
C SER A 10 -4.00 -5.73 -8.43
N PHE A 11 -3.46 -6.42 -9.43
CA PHE A 11 -2.15 -6.09 -9.99
C PHE A 11 -2.07 -4.66 -10.54
N GLY A 12 -3.17 -4.12 -11.07
CA GLY A 12 -3.24 -2.70 -11.44
C GLY A 12 -3.15 -1.76 -10.23
N ALA A 13 -3.57 -2.19 -9.04
CA ALA A 13 -3.40 -1.40 -7.82
C ALA A 13 -1.92 -1.35 -7.38
N PHE A 14 -1.17 -2.44 -7.56
CA PHE A 14 0.29 -2.44 -7.44
C PHE A 14 0.92 -1.42 -8.40
N THR A 15 0.48 -1.40 -9.66
CA THR A 15 0.95 -0.41 -10.64
C THR A 15 0.61 1.02 -10.21
N ALA A 16 -0.59 1.24 -9.69
CA ALA A 16 -0.99 2.54 -9.14
C ALA A 16 -0.07 3.00 -8.01
N HIS A 17 0.27 2.10 -7.09
CA HIS A 17 1.24 2.37 -6.03
C HIS A 17 2.63 2.70 -6.59
N ALA A 18 3.13 1.91 -7.54
CA ALA A 18 4.42 2.16 -8.19
C ALA A 18 4.50 3.57 -8.78
N LEU A 19 3.49 3.95 -9.58
CA LEU A 19 3.41 5.28 -10.19
C LEU A 19 3.23 6.40 -9.16
N GLY A 20 2.56 6.10 -8.04
CA GLY A 20 2.39 7.02 -6.91
C GLY A 20 3.64 7.19 -6.04
N GLY A 21 4.70 6.42 -6.28
CA GLY A 21 5.98 6.52 -5.58
C GLY A 21 6.19 5.47 -4.50
N ALA A 22 5.54 4.32 -4.59
CA ALA A 22 5.87 3.19 -3.73
C ALA A 22 7.27 2.63 -4.05
N ASN A 23 7.96 2.18 -2.99
CA ASN A 23 9.21 1.46 -3.07
C ASN A 23 8.96 -0.04 -3.12
N PHE A 24 9.55 -0.73 -4.09
CA PHE A 24 9.51 -2.19 -4.17
C PHE A 24 10.93 -2.73 -4.18
N SER A 25 11.12 -3.89 -3.56
CA SER A 25 12.38 -4.65 -3.59
C SER A 25 12.24 -5.84 -4.56
N PRO A 26 12.40 -5.62 -5.89
CA PRO A 26 12.61 -6.71 -6.83
C PRO A 26 13.96 -7.39 -6.55
N THR A 27 14.27 -8.44 -7.32
CA THR A 27 15.57 -9.16 -7.27
C THR A 27 16.81 -8.26 -7.44
N MET A 28 16.64 -7.00 -7.89
CA MET A 28 17.70 -6.02 -8.10
C MET A 28 17.80 -4.94 -6.98
N GLY A 29 17.15 -5.15 -5.84
CA GLY A 29 17.13 -4.22 -4.70
C GLY A 29 16.03 -3.16 -4.79
N ILE A 30 15.91 -2.32 -3.76
CA ILE A 30 14.81 -1.35 -3.62
C ILE A 30 14.82 -0.32 -4.77
N ARG A 31 13.66 -0.11 -5.38
CA ARG A 31 13.41 0.80 -6.50
C ARG A 31 12.12 1.57 -6.29
N ASN A 32 12.15 2.84 -6.70
CA ASN A 32 11.00 3.73 -6.77
C ASN A 32 10.67 4.01 -8.23
N PHE A 33 9.39 3.91 -8.61
CA PHE A 33 8.91 4.10 -9.98
C PHE A 33 7.96 5.31 -10.11
N ARG A 34 8.09 6.29 -9.22
CA ARG A 34 7.28 7.51 -9.21
C ARG A 34 7.27 8.17 -10.59
N ASP A 35 6.08 8.31 -11.17
CA ASP A 35 5.88 9.11 -12.38
C ASP A 35 5.42 10.53 -11.98
N PRO A 36 6.26 11.57 -12.11
CA PRO A 36 5.93 12.91 -11.63
C PRO A 36 4.67 13.52 -12.26
N ARG A 37 4.15 12.95 -13.37
CA ARG A 37 2.93 13.42 -14.03
C ARG A 37 1.65 12.94 -13.36
N VAL A 38 1.70 11.88 -12.55
CA VAL A 38 0.52 11.34 -11.85
C VAL A 38 0.28 12.14 -10.58
N ASP A 39 -0.85 12.82 -10.48
CA ASP A 39 -1.19 13.73 -9.38
C ASP A 39 -2.01 13.06 -8.27
N ALA A 40 -2.71 11.95 -8.56
CA ALA A 40 -3.52 11.24 -7.58
C ALA A 40 -3.72 9.77 -7.99
N ILE A 41 -3.88 8.88 -7.00
CA ILE A 41 -4.09 7.45 -7.25
C ILE A 41 -5.29 6.85 -6.52
N VAL A 42 -5.93 5.86 -7.15
CA VAL A 42 -7.02 5.07 -6.57
C VAL A 42 -6.72 3.57 -6.70
N PRO A 43 -5.91 3.00 -5.79
CA PRO A 43 -5.65 1.57 -5.75
C PRO A 43 -6.87 0.80 -5.21
N VAL A 44 -7.40 -0.12 -6.00
CA VAL A 44 -8.53 -0.99 -5.64
C VAL A 44 -8.03 -2.39 -5.34
N SER A 45 -8.27 -2.85 -4.13
CA SER A 45 -7.81 -4.14 -3.62
C SER A 45 -6.29 -4.30 -3.79
N PRO A 46 -5.46 -3.36 -3.27
CA PRO A 46 -4.02 -3.46 -3.38
C PRO A 46 -3.44 -4.63 -2.59
N GLN A 47 -2.17 -4.87 -2.82
CA GLN A 47 -1.36 -5.83 -2.10
C GLN A 47 -0.82 -5.22 -0.81
N GLY A 48 -0.74 -6.03 0.24
CA GLY A 48 0.04 -5.71 1.43
C GLY A 48 1.49 -6.15 1.29
N TYR A 49 2.22 -6.16 2.40
CA TYR A 49 3.62 -6.54 2.51
C TYR A 49 3.92 -7.97 2.01
N HIS A 50 5.17 -8.20 1.60
CA HIS A 50 5.70 -9.47 1.05
C HIS A 50 4.99 -9.99 -0.20
N ARG A 51 4.34 -9.10 -0.95
CA ARG A 51 3.70 -9.43 -2.23
C ARG A 51 4.30 -8.55 -3.32
N PHE A 52 4.72 -9.17 -4.42
CA PHE A 52 5.31 -8.45 -5.56
C PHE A 52 6.48 -7.54 -5.16
N GLY A 53 7.29 -7.96 -4.20
CA GLY A 53 8.44 -7.19 -3.73
C GLY A 53 8.08 -6.05 -2.77
N SER A 54 6.83 -5.95 -2.28
CA SER A 54 6.51 -5.04 -1.20
C SER A 54 7.14 -5.49 0.13
N TYR A 55 7.44 -4.53 1.00
CA TYR A 55 8.06 -4.77 2.31
C TYR A 55 7.53 -3.78 3.36
N ASP A 56 7.67 -4.15 4.62
CA ASP A 56 7.32 -3.31 5.77
C ASP A 56 8.27 -3.63 6.92
N GLU A 57 9.28 -2.78 7.11
CA GLU A 57 10.27 -2.83 8.19
C GLU A 57 10.04 -1.72 9.22
N GLY A 58 8.86 -1.08 9.19
CA GLY A 58 8.49 -0.01 10.11
C GLY A 58 7.83 1.19 9.44
N PRO A 59 7.42 2.20 10.23
CA PRO A 59 6.66 3.35 9.73
C PRO A 59 7.34 4.16 8.62
N GLU A 60 8.67 4.30 8.69
CA GLU A 60 9.45 5.09 7.72
C GLU A 60 10.17 4.21 6.68
N ASN A 61 10.34 2.92 6.97
CA ASN A 61 11.02 1.96 6.11
C ASN A 61 10.04 0.90 5.61
N ASN A 62 9.21 1.26 4.64
CA ASN A 62 8.25 0.36 4.02
C ASN A 62 7.96 0.78 2.57
N SER A 63 7.22 -0.04 1.85
CA SER A 63 6.89 0.22 0.45
C SER A 63 6.09 1.48 0.18
N TRP A 64 5.34 2.00 1.15
CA TRP A 64 4.40 3.11 0.93
C TRP A 64 4.83 4.42 1.60
N SER A 65 5.99 4.40 2.29
CA SER A 65 6.49 5.54 3.06
C SER A 65 6.91 6.74 2.21
N ASP A 66 6.98 6.61 0.87
CA ASP A 66 7.31 7.67 -0.09
C ASP A 66 6.13 8.17 -0.94
N ILE A 67 4.91 7.64 -0.73
CA ILE A 67 3.73 8.09 -1.48
C ILE A 67 3.22 9.42 -0.91
N ARG A 68 3.60 10.53 -1.55
CA ARG A 68 3.27 11.90 -1.11
C ARG A 68 2.04 12.52 -1.79
N ILE A 69 1.49 11.86 -2.81
CA ILE A 69 0.31 12.34 -3.55
C ILE A 69 -1.01 11.88 -2.88
N PRO A 70 -2.15 12.53 -3.17
CA PRO A 70 -3.45 12.06 -2.74
C PRO A 70 -3.73 10.59 -3.11
N VAL A 71 -4.26 9.83 -2.16
CA VAL A 71 -4.60 8.41 -2.35
C VAL A 71 -6.02 8.11 -1.88
N TYR A 72 -6.79 7.38 -2.69
CA TYR A 72 -8.04 6.77 -2.26
C TYR A 72 -7.99 5.25 -2.41
N LEU A 73 -7.80 4.55 -1.29
CA LEU A 73 -7.70 3.09 -1.25
C LEU A 73 -9.08 2.47 -1.05
N ILE A 74 -9.38 1.42 -1.82
CA ILE A 74 -10.66 0.71 -1.75
C ILE A 74 -10.37 -0.78 -1.53
N CYS A 75 -11.03 -1.43 -0.58
CA CYS A 75 -10.94 -2.88 -0.36
C CYS A 75 -12.32 -3.49 -0.09
N GLY A 76 -12.51 -4.75 -0.44
CA GLY A 76 -13.62 -5.56 0.05
C GLY A 76 -13.41 -6.01 1.50
N GLU A 77 -14.47 -6.10 2.27
CA GLU A 77 -14.49 -6.60 3.65
C GLU A 77 -13.99 -8.05 3.76
N LEU A 78 -14.32 -8.89 2.77
CA LEU A 78 -13.98 -10.32 2.77
C LEU A 78 -12.53 -10.60 2.33
N GLU A 79 -11.72 -9.57 2.04
CA GLU A 79 -10.33 -9.71 1.57
C GLU A 79 -9.31 -9.90 2.70
N ASN A 80 -9.76 -10.16 3.93
CA ASN A 80 -8.96 -10.16 5.16
C ASN A 80 -8.32 -8.77 5.40
N PRO A 81 -9.11 -7.82 5.94
CA PRO A 81 -8.80 -6.39 5.93
C PRO A 81 -7.44 -5.94 6.51
N PRO A 82 -6.85 -6.57 7.56
CA PRO A 82 -5.66 -6.01 8.20
C PRO A 82 -4.46 -5.82 7.25
N TRP A 83 -4.11 -6.82 6.44
CA TRP A 83 -2.98 -6.69 5.51
C TRP A 83 -3.32 -5.85 4.27
N ARG A 84 -4.60 -5.79 3.89
CA ARG A 84 -5.10 -4.94 2.80
C ARG A 84 -5.16 -3.46 3.16
N ARG A 85 -5.34 -3.17 4.45
CA ARG A 85 -5.34 -1.83 5.01
C ARG A 85 -3.92 -1.31 5.25
N GLN A 86 -2.94 -2.20 5.43
CA GLN A 86 -1.57 -1.81 5.73
C GLN A 86 -1.00 -0.70 4.82
N PRO A 87 -1.17 -0.69 3.47
CA PRO A 87 -0.74 0.45 2.66
C PRO A 87 -1.31 1.79 3.16
N PHE A 88 -2.59 1.82 3.51
CA PHE A 88 -3.25 3.01 4.05
C PHE A 88 -2.66 3.46 5.39
N ASP A 89 -2.39 2.50 6.27
CA ASP A 89 -1.81 2.79 7.58
C ASP A 89 -0.35 3.28 7.47
N ARG A 90 0.37 2.86 6.42
CA ARG A 90 1.76 3.24 6.14
C ARG A 90 1.95 4.49 5.30
N TYR A 91 0.93 4.99 4.62
CA TYR A 91 1.05 6.26 3.91
C TYR A 91 1.46 7.39 4.87
N PRO A 92 2.38 8.27 4.44
CA PRO A 92 2.77 9.45 5.20
C PRO A 92 1.57 10.37 5.43
N LEU A 93 1.64 11.21 6.45
CA LEU A 93 0.55 12.14 6.79
C LEU A 93 0.58 13.46 6.01
N VAL A 94 1.48 13.60 5.05
CA VAL A 94 1.66 14.82 4.24
C VAL A 94 0.75 14.87 3.02
N GLY A 95 0.12 13.73 2.65
CA GLY A 95 -0.86 13.63 1.57
C GLY A 95 -2.26 13.33 2.10
N ASP A 96 -3.29 13.75 1.34
CA ASP A 96 -4.66 13.36 1.65
C ASP A 96 -4.86 11.87 1.36
N LYS A 97 -5.27 11.10 2.38
CA LYS A 97 -5.58 9.68 2.23
C LYS A 97 -7.01 9.36 2.61
N TYR A 98 -7.64 8.50 1.82
CA TYR A 98 -8.99 8.00 2.05
C TYR A 98 -9.01 6.47 1.95
N PHE A 99 -9.89 5.84 2.74
CA PHE A 99 -10.08 4.40 2.73
C PHE A 99 -11.57 4.05 2.71
N THR A 100 -11.98 3.14 1.82
CA THR A 100 -13.34 2.58 1.80
C THR A 100 -13.29 1.06 1.88
N ILE A 101 -14.16 0.51 2.73
CA ILE A 101 -14.42 -0.92 2.80
C ILE A 101 -15.78 -1.22 2.16
N GLY A 102 -15.77 -2.10 1.16
CA GLY A 102 -16.95 -2.68 0.54
C GLY A 102 -17.54 -3.80 1.39
N LYS A 103 -18.63 -3.51 2.11
CA LYS A 103 -19.24 -4.46 3.04
C LYS A 103 -19.79 -5.66 2.26
N GLY A 104 -19.51 -6.87 2.74
CA GLY A 104 -19.92 -8.12 2.10
C GLY A 104 -19.30 -8.35 0.71
N HIS A 105 -18.23 -7.64 0.36
CA HIS A 105 -17.54 -7.80 -0.92
C HIS A 105 -16.13 -8.35 -0.72
N GLY A 106 -15.68 -9.18 -1.66
CA GLY A 106 -14.31 -9.72 -1.69
C GLY A 106 -13.45 -9.05 -2.77
N HIS A 107 -12.41 -9.76 -3.22
CA HIS A 107 -11.42 -9.23 -4.15
C HIS A 107 -12.00 -8.73 -5.47
N ALA A 108 -13.05 -9.36 -5.97
CA ALA A 108 -13.73 -8.97 -7.20
C ALA A 108 -14.77 -7.86 -6.99
N ILE A 109 -14.55 -6.92 -6.06
CA ILE A 109 -15.50 -5.83 -5.76
C ILE A 109 -15.88 -5.00 -7.00
N ILE A 110 -14.97 -4.87 -7.95
CA ILE A 110 -15.20 -4.20 -9.24
C ILE A 110 -16.25 -4.90 -10.11
N ASN A 111 -16.50 -6.19 -9.86
CA ASN A 111 -17.46 -7.03 -10.58
C ASN A 111 -18.80 -7.18 -9.83
N ALA A 112 -19.00 -6.44 -8.75
CA ALA A 112 -20.23 -6.46 -7.96
C ALA A 112 -21.48 -6.02 -8.77
N ASP A 113 -22.62 -5.95 -8.08
CA ASP A 113 -23.87 -5.48 -8.67
C ASP A 113 -23.78 -4.03 -9.20
N ALA A 114 -24.76 -3.63 -10.00
CA ALA A 114 -24.79 -2.32 -10.66
C ALA A 114 -24.78 -1.15 -9.66
N ALA A 115 -25.40 -1.31 -8.49
CA ALA A 115 -25.43 -0.25 -7.48
C ALA A 115 -24.06 -0.06 -6.84
N THR A 116 -23.36 -1.15 -6.49
CA THR A 116 -21.98 -1.07 -5.98
C THR A 116 -21.04 -0.49 -7.03
N LYS A 117 -21.10 -0.95 -8.28
CA LYS A 117 -20.26 -0.41 -9.37
C LYS A 117 -20.48 1.09 -9.54
N ARG A 118 -21.74 1.55 -9.49
CA ARG A 118 -22.07 2.97 -9.56
C ARG A 118 -21.48 3.76 -8.40
N LEU A 119 -21.53 3.24 -7.18
CA LEU A 119 -20.94 3.89 -6.01
C LEU A 119 -19.41 3.98 -6.12
N LEU A 120 -18.73 2.91 -6.54
CA LEU A 120 -17.29 2.91 -6.78
C LEU A 120 -16.91 3.96 -7.85
N ALA A 121 -17.61 3.95 -8.98
CA ALA A 121 -17.35 4.89 -10.07
C ALA A 121 -17.57 6.35 -9.64
N LEU A 122 -18.69 6.64 -8.94
CA LEU A 122 -19.00 7.98 -8.46
C LEU A 122 -17.94 8.48 -7.47
N ASN A 123 -17.53 7.61 -6.55
CA ASN A 123 -16.54 7.93 -5.54
C ASN A 123 -15.16 8.18 -6.16
N THR A 124 -14.70 7.29 -7.05
CA THR A 124 -13.44 7.47 -7.79
C THR A 124 -13.47 8.74 -8.64
N ALA A 125 -14.59 9.02 -9.33
CA ALA A 125 -14.75 10.23 -10.13
C ALA A 125 -14.72 11.50 -9.28
N LEU A 126 -15.38 11.52 -8.12
CA LEU A 126 -15.39 12.66 -7.21
C LEU A 126 -13.99 12.93 -6.62
N PHE A 127 -13.26 11.86 -6.28
CA PHE A 127 -11.87 11.96 -5.83
C PHE A 127 -11.00 12.62 -6.92
N PHE A 128 -10.99 12.07 -8.14
CA PHE A 128 -10.20 12.63 -9.23
C PHE A 128 -10.65 14.04 -9.62
N HIS A 129 -11.96 14.31 -9.66
CA HIS A 129 -12.44 15.65 -9.95
C HIS A 129 -11.89 16.67 -8.94
N THR A 130 -11.82 16.29 -7.66
CA THR A 130 -11.29 17.20 -6.64
C THR A 130 -9.79 17.48 -6.82
N TYR A 131 -8.98 16.44 -6.98
CA TYR A 131 -7.52 16.59 -7.00
C TYR A 131 -6.96 17.00 -8.35
N LEU A 132 -7.60 16.60 -9.45
CA LEU A 132 -7.13 16.87 -10.81
C LEU A 132 -7.75 18.12 -11.43
N ARG A 133 -8.88 18.63 -10.92
CA ARG A 133 -9.51 19.87 -11.44
C ARG A 133 -9.50 21.02 -10.44
N GLY A 134 -8.79 20.87 -9.32
CA GLY A 134 -8.66 21.93 -8.34
C GLY A 134 -9.93 22.24 -7.53
N ALA A 135 -10.95 21.37 -7.56
CA ALA A 135 -12.20 21.56 -6.81
C ALA A 135 -12.04 21.29 -5.29
N LYS A 136 -10.89 21.63 -4.70
CA LYS A 136 -10.53 21.40 -3.29
C LYS A 136 -11.53 22.05 -2.31
N ALA A 137 -12.23 23.11 -2.73
CA ALA A 137 -13.26 23.76 -1.93
C ALA A 137 -14.51 22.88 -1.69
N ALA A 138 -14.80 21.90 -2.56
CA ALA A 138 -15.99 21.06 -2.45
C ALA A 138 -15.89 19.98 -1.35
N ILE A 139 -14.68 19.50 -1.01
CA ILE A 139 -14.52 18.38 -0.07
C ILE A 139 -14.73 18.78 1.40
N LYS A 140 -14.51 20.05 1.79
CA LYS A 140 -14.69 20.47 3.19
C LYS A 140 -16.16 20.42 3.65
N SER A 141 -17.12 20.50 2.72
CA SER A 141 -18.56 20.52 3.00
C SER A 141 -19.33 19.36 2.38
N ALA A 142 -18.78 18.66 1.37
CA ALA A 142 -19.46 17.54 0.74
C ALA A 142 -19.56 16.34 1.70
N ARG A 143 -20.77 16.09 2.20
CA ARG A 143 -21.16 14.76 2.69
C ARG A 143 -21.01 13.79 1.52
N TRP A 144 -19.94 13.01 1.52
CA TRP A 144 -19.69 12.03 0.46
C TRP A 144 -20.85 11.03 0.35
N PRO A 145 -21.39 10.81 -0.86
CA PRO A 145 -22.52 9.91 -1.08
C PRO A 145 -22.09 8.47 -0.77
N GLY A 146 -22.67 7.89 0.28
CA GLY A 146 -22.35 6.52 0.73
C GLY A 146 -22.34 6.35 2.25
N SER A 147 -22.17 7.44 3.01
CA SER A 147 -22.11 7.39 4.48
C SER A 147 -23.43 7.00 5.20
N ARG A 148 -24.55 6.86 4.48
CA ARG A 148 -25.87 6.51 5.05
C ARG A 148 -26.51 5.23 4.51
N ALA A 149 -26.00 4.64 3.43
CA ALA A 149 -26.57 3.42 2.84
C ALA A 149 -25.68 2.22 3.19
N GLY A 150 -26.13 1.35 4.09
CA GLY A 150 -25.36 0.30 4.78
C GLY A 150 -24.67 -0.81 3.95
N ARG A 151 -24.35 -0.59 2.66
CA ARG A 151 -23.58 -1.49 1.79
C ARG A 151 -22.10 -1.13 1.67
N LEU A 152 -21.71 0.10 1.97
CA LEU A 152 -20.31 0.51 2.09
C LEU A 152 -20.09 1.05 3.50
N SER A 153 -19.39 0.30 4.35
CA SER A 153 -18.97 0.78 5.67
C SER A 153 -17.63 1.51 5.52
N GLY A 154 -17.69 2.72 4.95
CA GLY A 154 -16.55 3.62 4.87
C GLY A 154 -16.88 4.93 5.56
N ARG A 155 -16.19 5.26 6.66
CA ARG A 155 -16.04 6.67 7.03
C ARG A 155 -15.00 7.24 6.09
N PHE A 156 -15.39 8.13 5.18
CA PHE A 156 -14.48 9.09 4.59
C PHE A 156 -14.01 10.03 5.71
N ARG A 157 -13.06 9.56 6.54
CA ARG A 157 -12.31 10.41 7.44
C ARG A 157 -11.04 10.80 6.69
N LYS A 158 -10.86 12.10 6.47
CA LYS A 158 -9.51 12.63 6.38
C LYS A 158 -8.87 12.37 7.75
N GLU A 159 -8.03 11.35 7.85
CA GLU A 159 -7.25 11.13 9.07
C GLU A 159 -6.18 12.22 9.11
N HIS A 160 -6.45 13.27 9.91
CA HIS A 160 -5.44 14.23 10.30
C HIS A 160 -4.51 13.58 11.34
N PRO A 161 -3.21 13.95 11.40
CA PRO A 161 -2.31 13.46 12.42
C PRO A 161 -2.93 13.56 13.80
N VAL A 162 -3.05 12.43 14.50
CA VAL A 162 -3.19 12.46 15.95
C VAL A 162 -1.88 13.03 16.47
N ARG A 163 -1.89 14.25 17.01
CA ARG A 163 -0.80 14.71 17.88
C ARG A 163 -0.72 13.69 19.02
N ARG A 164 0.29 12.81 19.00
CA ARG A 164 0.66 12.08 20.21
C ARG A 164 1.28 13.13 21.13
N ASN A 165 0.54 13.53 22.15
CA ASN A 165 1.13 14.18 23.30
C ASN A 165 2.02 13.13 23.96
N PHE A 166 3.33 13.20 23.72
CA PHE A 166 4.29 12.68 24.67
C PHE A 166 4.29 13.66 25.84
N SER A 167 3.54 13.34 26.89
CA SER A 167 3.80 13.91 28.20
C SER A 167 5.02 13.19 28.76
N ASP A 168 6.08 13.98 29.02
CA ASP A 168 7.15 13.64 29.94
C ASP A 168 6.54 13.23 31.28
N ASP A 169 6.72 11.98 31.67
CA ASP A 169 6.67 11.58 33.08
C ASP A 169 8.11 11.37 33.55
N SER A 170 8.70 12.48 33.99
CA SER A 170 9.89 12.50 34.83
C SER A 170 9.49 12.21 36.28
N HIS A 171 9.98 11.11 36.85
CA HIS A 171 10.29 11.06 38.28
C HIS A 171 11.51 10.17 38.55
N ASP A 172 12.56 10.84 39.06
CA ASP A 172 13.70 10.33 39.81
C ASP A 172 13.23 9.39 40.96
N SER A 173 13.99 8.44 41.50
CA SER A 173 15.39 8.47 41.98
C SER A 173 15.77 7.02 42.38
N ASN A 174 16.91 6.50 41.94
CA ASN A 174 18.21 6.48 42.63
C ASN A 174 18.33 5.42 43.75
N THR A 175 19.17 4.39 43.52
CA THR A 175 20.24 3.95 44.45
C THR A 175 21.08 2.81 43.81
N SER A 176 22.33 3.15 43.49
CA SER A 176 23.49 2.28 43.23
C SER A 176 24.04 1.72 44.59
N PRO A 177 25.11 0.88 44.71
CA PRO A 177 26.25 0.79 43.77
C PRO A 177 27.09 -0.54 43.71
N LEU A 178 28.17 -0.46 42.91
CA LEU A 178 29.40 -1.30 42.85
C LEU A 178 29.24 -2.64 42.10
N HIS A 179 30.11 -3.07 41.16
CA HIS A 179 31.58 -3.01 41.13
C HIS A 179 32.14 -3.26 39.69
N SER A 180 33.23 -2.55 39.36
CA SER A 180 34.42 -2.94 38.56
C SER A 180 34.30 -3.55 37.14
N SER A 181 34.76 -2.77 36.16
CA SER A 181 35.47 -3.13 34.90
C SER A 181 36.75 -3.97 35.18
N PRO A 182 37.55 -4.50 34.20
CA PRO A 182 37.67 -4.03 32.80
C PRO A 182 38.12 -5.07 31.72
N LEU A 183 38.37 -4.54 30.50
CA LEU A 183 39.25 -5.04 29.42
C LEU A 183 38.86 -6.35 28.68
N CYS A 184 38.72 -6.29 27.34
CA CYS A 184 39.83 -6.48 26.41
C CYS A 184 39.33 -6.57 24.94
N ALA A 185 40.01 -5.86 24.05
CA ALA A 185 39.94 -6.05 22.61
C ALA A 185 40.77 -7.26 22.18
N ARG A 186 40.31 -8.03 21.19
CA ARG A 186 41.13 -8.46 20.03
C ARG A 186 40.34 -9.30 19.02
N CYS A 187 40.56 -8.94 17.76
CA CYS A 187 40.41 -9.76 16.57
C CYS A 187 40.96 -11.17 16.75
N LEU A 188 40.42 -12.16 16.01
CA LEU A 188 41.21 -13.14 15.27
C LEU A 188 40.34 -13.86 14.22
N CYS A 189 41.04 -14.31 13.18
CA CYS A 189 40.60 -14.76 11.88
C CYS A 189 40.06 -16.21 11.83
N GLY A 190 39.49 -16.56 10.68
CA GLY A 190 39.36 -17.93 10.16
C GLY A 190 37.94 -18.49 10.31
N SER A 191 37.34 -19.19 9.35
CA SER A 191 37.79 -19.71 8.05
C SER A 191 36.53 -20.14 7.28
N ASN A 192 36.55 -19.91 5.97
CA ASN A 192 35.56 -20.38 5.00
C ASN A 192 35.68 -21.91 4.85
N PRO A 193 34.57 -22.63 4.59
CA PRO A 193 34.49 -23.27 3.27
C PRO A 193 33.09 -23.27 2.64
N ARG A 194 33.04 -22.97 1.34
CA ARG A 194 32.00 -23.36 0.36
C ARG A 194 32.69 -24.21 -0.73
N PRO A 195 31.98 -24.86 -1.68
CA PRO A 195 30.58 -25.30 -1.73
C PRO A 195 30.46 -26.80 -2.13
N ASN A 196 29.27 -27.38 -2.03
CA ASN A 196 28.94 -28.63 -2.75
C ASN A 196 27.83 -28.35 -3.78
N TYR A 197 28.22 -28.36 -5.06
CA TYR A 197 27.32 -28.38 -6.21
C TYR A 197 27.01 -29.85 -6.54
N SER A 198 25.74 -30.25 -6.49
CA SER A 198 25.28 -31.48 -7.16
C SER A 198 24.38 -31.12 -8.34
N SER A 199 24.86 -31.48 -9.52
CA SER A 199 24.19 -31.40 -10.82
C SER A 199 23.09 -32.45 -10.96
N ARG A 200 21.92 -32.04 -11.43
CA ARG A 200 20.96 -32.91 -12.15
C ARG A 200 20.17 -32.11 -13.21
N PRO A 201 19.72 -32.78 -14.29
CA PRO A 201 19.83 -32.24 -15.65
C PRO A 201 18.59 -31.54 -16.20
N LEU A 202 18.85 -30.70 -17.21
CA LEU A 202 17.90 -30.10 -18.15
C LEU A 202 17.01 -31.16 -18.81
N GLN A 203 15.70 -31.08 -18.58
CA GLN A 203 14.71 -31.66 -19.49
C GLN A 203 14.18 -30.56 -20.41
N THR A 204 14.49 -30.71 -21.70
CA THR A 204 13.84 -30.03 -22.81
C THR A 204 12.58 -30.81 -23.17
N ALA A 205 11.42 -30.14 -23.24
CA ALA A 205 10.30 -30.63 -24.03
C ALA A 205 9.34 -29.48 -24.37
N ARG A 206 9.26 -29.20 -25.67
CA ARG A 206 8.20 -28.46 -26.36
C ARG A 206 6.82 -28.93 -25.89
N GLN A 207 5.91 -28.01 -25.61
CA GLN A 207 4.49 -28.30 -25.77
C GLN A 207 3.74 -27.14 -26.42
N LYS A 208 3.05 -27.52 -27.49
CA LYS A 208 2.46 -26.71 -28.55
C LYS A 208 1.25 -25.91 -28.04
N GLN A 209 1.13 -24.70 -28.57
CA GLN A 209 -0.14 -24.00 -28.75
C GLN A 209 -1.16 -24.93 -29.44
N ARG A 210 -2.35 -25.05 -28.86
CA ARG A 210 -3.56 -25.47 -29.56
C ARG A 210 -4.63 -24.41 -29.31
N TRP A 211 -4.88 -23.63 -30.36
CA TRP A 211 -6.10 -22.87 -30.56
C TRP A 211 -7.20 -23.85 -30.94
N HIS A 212 -8.34 -23.80 -30.26
CA HIS A 212 -9.61 -24.29 -30.80
C HIS A 212 -10.53 -23.08 -30.99
N ALA A 213 -10.77 -22.79 -32.26
CA ALA A 213 -11.94 -22.08 -32.71
C ALA A 213 -13.09 -23.09 -32.75
N ASP A 214 -14.20 -22.79 -32.08
CA ASP A 214 -15.49 -23.37 -32.39
C ASP A 214 -16.38 -22.25 -32.92
N ALA A 215 -16.55 -22.28 -34.23
CA ALA A 215 -17.67 -21.70 -34.94
C ALA A 215 -18.46 -22.87 -35.53
N LYS A 216 -19.59 -23.19 -34.90
CA LYS A 216 -20.77 -23.81 -35.50
C LYS A 216 -21.99 -23.30 -34.76
#